data_AF-A0A5J4Q9G5-F1
#
_entry.id   AF-A0A5J4Q9G5-F1
#
_cell.length_a   1.000
_cell.length_b   1.000
_cell.length_c   1.000
_cell.angle_alpha   90.00
_cell.angle_beta   90.00
_cell.angle_gamma   90.00
#
_symmetry.space_group_name_H-M   'P 1'
#
loop_
_entity.id
_entity.type
_entity.pdbx_description
1 polymer ?
#
loop_
_entity_poly.entity_id
_entity_poly.type
_entity_poly.pdbx_seq_one_letter_code
_entity_poly.pdbx_strand_id
1 'polypeptide(L)' 'MHNLKANFDKMLDLCKQFGKEFTNEQGNIPRCGVVPRFSDLEVIALSLAAEALSIDSENLLFIKLSTDYKDDFSHLYNS' A
#
# COMPACT_ATOMS: atom_id res chain seq x y z
N MET A 1 6.21 3.24 -16.76
CA MET A 1 5.72 2.02 -16.07
C MET A 1 4.24 2.23 -15.79
N HIS A 2 3.37 1.41 -16.39
CA HIS A 2 1.91 1.55 -16.31
C HIS A 2 1.24 0.41 -15.52
N ASN A 3 1.96 -0.16 -14.54
CA ASN A 3 1.44 -1.23 -13.70
C ASN A 3 1.38 -0.74 -12.25
N LEU A 4 0.22 -0.90 -11.60
CA LEU A 4 -0.01 -0.50 -10.21
C LEU A 4 0.97 -1.18 -9.27
N LYS A 5 1.20 -2.49 -9.44
CA LYS A 5 2.12 -3.26 -8.59
C LYS A 5 3.55 -2.76 -8.70
N ALA A 6 4.04 -2.54 -9.92
CA ALA A 6 5.40 -2.06 -10.13
C ALA A 6 5.62 -0.64 -9.56
N ASN A 7 4.61 0.23 -9.66
CA ASN A 7 4.66 1.55 -9.03
C ASN A 7 4.57 1.45 -7.51
N PHE A 8 3.68 0.61 -7.00
CA PHE A 8 3.54 0.33 -5.57
C PHE A 8 4.84 -0.16 -4.95
N ASP A 9 5.50 -1.16 -5.54
CA ASP A 9 6.74 -1.73 -5.00
C ASP A 9 7.85 -0.67 -4.90
N LYS A 10 7.93 0.24 -5.89
CA LYS A 10 8.88 1.36 -5.89
C LYS A 10 8.55 2.41 -4.85
N MET A 11 7.28 2.78 -4.74
CA MET A 11 6.83 3.73 -3.73
C MET A 11 7.00 3.14 -2.33
N LEU A 12 6.76 1.84 -2.15
CA LEU A 12 6.94 1.16 -0.87
C LEU A 12 8.42 1.11 -0.46
N ASP A 13 9.34 0.83 -1.38
CA ASP A 13 10.77 0.89 -1.09
C ASP A 13 11.18 2.29 -0.64
N LEU A 14 10.68 3.33 -1.33
CA LEU A 14 10.91 4.72 -0.97
C LEU A 14 10.32 5.07 0.41
N CYS A 15 9.08 4.67 0.66
CA CYS A 15 8.40 4.84 1.94
C CYS A 15 9.13 4.13 3.08
N LYS A 16 9.73 2.95 2.84
CA LYS A 16 10.56 2.25 3.82
C LYS A 16 11.86 2.99 4.12
N GLN A 17 12.49 3.57 3.09
CA GLN A 17 13.72 4.36 3.29
C GLN A 17 13.47 5.62 4.14
N PHE A 18 12.37 6.35 3.89
CA PHE A 18 12.03 7.56 4.65
C PHE A 18 11.30 7.30 5.96
N GLY A 19 10.49 6.23 6.02
CA GLY A 19 9.62 5.91 7.14
C GLY A 19 10.31 5.17 8.27
N LYS A 20 11.53 4.68 8.07
CA LYS A 20 12.25 3.81 9.03
C LYS A 20 12.34 4.37 10.45
N GLU A 21 12.46 5.69 10.60
CA GLU A 21 12.54 6.35 11.91
C GLU A 21 11.17 6.57 12.56
N PHE A 22 10.09 6.50 11.77
CA PHE A 22 8.72 6.80 12.20
C PHE A 22 7.85 5.55 12.38
N THR A 23 8.33 4.39 11.92
CA THR A 23 7.56 3.14 11.90
C THR A 23 8.28 2.00 12.61
N ASN A 24 7.51 1.03 13.10
CA ASN A 24 8.03 -0.22 13.63
C ASN A 24 8.54 -1.15 12.51
N GLU A 25 9.02 -2.34 12.88
CA GLU A 25 9.54 -3.35 11.94
C GLU A 25 8.51 -3.81 10.89
N GLN A 26 7.22 -3.63 11.17
CA GLN A 26 6.11 -3.96 10.27
C GLN A 26 5.69 -2.78 9.38
N GLY A 27 6.39 -1.63 9.44
CA GLY A 27 6.03 -0.44 8.66
C GLY A 27 4.79 0.30 9.18
N ASN A 28 4.46 0.13 10.46
CA ASN A 28 3.35 0.84 11.10
C ASN A 28 3.86 1.94 12.05
N ILE A 29 3.17 3.07 12.08
CA ILE A 29 3.42 4.14 13.03
C ILE A 29 3.02 3.64 14.43
N PRO A 30 3.88 3.78 15.45
CA PRO A 30 3.56 3.34 16.80
C PRO A 30 2.28 4.00 17.33
N ARG A 31 1.25 3.19 17.56
CA ARG A 31 -0.04 3.64 18.10
C ARG A 31 -0.63 2.60 19.05
N CYS A 32 -1.40 3.04 20.04
CA CYS A 32 -2.17 2.12 20.88
C CYS A 32 -3.35 1.55 20.08
N GLY A 33 -3.52 0.21 20.13
CA GLY A 33 -4.68 -0.47 19.55
C GLY A 33 -4.32 -1.55 18.54
N VAL A 34 -5.29 -1.89 17.69
CA VAL A 34 -5.15 -2.96 16.69
C VAL A 34 -4.24 -2.50 15.55
N VAL A 35 -3.28 -3.35 15.23
CA VAL A 35 -2.42 -3.19 14.05
C VAL A 35 -3.26 -3.51 12.80
N PRO A 36 -3.39 -2.56 11.85
CA PRO A 36 -4.13 -2.80 10.61
C PRO A 36 -3.44 -3.87 9.75
N ARG A 37 -4.20 -4.52 8.87
CA ARG A 37 -3.66 -5.53 7.93
C ARG A 37 -2.73 -4.91 6.89
N PHE A 38 -3.10 -3.72 6.43
CA PHE A 38 -2.27 -2.86 5.60
C PHE A 38 -1.34 -2.09 6.52
N SER A 39 -0.03 -2.18 6.32
CA SER A 39 0.87 -1.31 7.09
C SER A 39 0.69 0.15 6.67
N ASP A 40 0.93 1.08 7.59
CA ASP A 40 0.80 2.51 7.28
C ASP A 40 1.67 2.92 6.08
N LEU A 41 2.88 2.36 5.93
CA LEU A 41 3.74 2.61 4.76
C LEU A 41 3.17 2.03 3.47
N GLU A 42 2.55 0.85 3.51
CA GLU A 42 1.89 0.27 2.34
C GLU A 42 0.67 1.09 1.93
N VAL A 43 -0.10 1.65 2.88
CA VAL A 43 -1.22 2.54 2.56
C VAL A 43 -0.71 3.79 1.85
N ILE A 44 0.34 4.43 2.38
CA ILE A 44 0.95 5.62 1.76
C ILE A 44 1.48 5.27 0.35
N ALA A 45 2.21 4.17 0.21
CA ALA A 45 2.75 3.73 -1.07
C ALA A 45 1.65 3.45 -2.10
N LEU A 46 0.53 2.84 -1.66
CA LEU A 46 -0.62 2.56 -2.51
C LEU A 46 -1.31 3.87 -2.96
N SER A 47 -1.49 4.84 -2.07
CA SER A 47 -2.04 6.16 -2.42
C SER A 47 -1.15 6.87 -3.44
N LEU A 48 0.17 6.85 -3.26
CA LEU A 48 1.12 7.43 -4.21
C LEU A 48 1.07 6.72 -5.58
N ALA A 49 0.95 5.40 -5.59
CA ALA A 49 0.83 4.62 -6.81
C ALA A 49 -0.49 4.86 -7.55
N ALA A 50 -1.59 5.05 -6.81
CA ALA A 50 -2.90 5.40 -7.35
C ALA A 50 -2.87 6.80 -7.99
N GLU A 51 -2.29 7.79 -7.31
CA GLU A 51 -2.10 9.15 -7.81
C GLU A 51 -1.26 9.14 -9.11
N ALA A 52 -0.16 8.38 -9.14
CA ALA A 52 0.69 8.24 -10.31
C ALA A 52 0.00 7.58 -11.52
N LEU A 53 -1.11 6.87 -11.29
CA LEU A 53 -1.95 6.26 -12.32
C LEU A 53 -3.25 7.03 -12.55
N SER A 54 -3.41 8.20 -11.94
CA SER A 54 -4.64 9.04 -11.99
C SER A 54 -5.90 8.25 -11.61
N ILE A 55 -5.79 7.41 -10.57
CA ILE A 55 -6.93 6.71 -9.98
C ILE A 55 -7.44 7.56 -8.81
N ASP A 56 -8.38 8.46 -9.10
CA ASP A 56 -8.88 9.43 -8.12
C ASP A 56 -10.02 8.88 -7.24
N SER A 57 -10.48 7.65 -7.51
CA SER A 57 -11.56 6.99 -6.78
C SER A 57 -11.04 5.81 -5.97
N GLU A 58 -11.13 5.89 -4.65
CA GLU A 58 -10.81 4.78 -3.75
C GLU A 58 -11.63 3.52 -4.08
N ASN A 59 -12.93 3.68 -4.40
CA ASN A 59 -13.78 2.56 -4.79
C ASN A 59 -13.25 1.86 -6.05
N LEU A 60 -12.83 2.62 -7.07
CA LEU A 60 -12.22 2.05 -8.28
C LEU A 60 -10.90 1.33 -7.96
N LEU A 61 -10.08 1.92 -7.07
CA LEU A 61 -8.82 1.32 -6.64
C LEU A 61 -9.04 -0.04 -5.96
N PHE A 62 -9.98 -0.11 -5.00
CA PHE A 62 -10.29 -1.36 -4.31
C PHE A 62 -10.89 -2.43 -5.24
N ILE A 63 -11.72 -2.03 -6.21
CA ILE A 63 -12.21 -2.95 -7.23
C ILE A 63 -11.02 -3.53 -8.00
N LYS A 64 -10.13 -2.69 -8.54
CA LYS A 64 -8.93 -3.12 -9.27
C LYS A 64 -8.01 -4.01 -8.44
N LEU A 65 -7.81 -3.71 -7.16
CA LEU A 65 -7.02 -4.55 -6.25
C LEU A 65 -7.64 -5.93 -6.08
N SER A 66 -8.97 -6.02 -6.02
CA SER A 66 -9.68 -7.29 -5.85
C SER A 66 -9.89 -8.09 -7.15
N THR A 67 -9.82 -7.43 -8.32
CA THR A 67 -10.01 -8.07 -9.64
C THR A 67 -8.69 -8.33 -10.34
N ASP A 68 -7.93 -7.26 -10.65
CA ASP A 68 -6.77 -7.29 -11.52
C ASP A 68 -5.48 -7.66 -10.76
N TYR A 69 -5.41 -7.33 -9.46
CA TYR A 69 -4.21 -7.50 -8.63
C TYR A 69 -4.45 -8.39 -7.40
N LYS A 70 -5.44 -9.27 -7.46
CA LYS A 70 -5.86 -10.09 -6.32
C LYS A 70 -4.73 -10.94 -5.76
N ASP A 71 -3.92 -11.54 -6.63
CA ASP A 71 -2.78 -12.37 -6.22
C ASP A 71 -1.64 -11.52 -5.64
N ASP A 72 -1.38 -10.36 -6.24
CA ASP A 72 -0.34 -9.41 -5.84
C ASP A 72 -0.57 -8.78 -4.46
N PHE A 73 -1.85 -8.63 -4.08
CA PHE A 73 -2.29 -8.06 -2.81
C PHE A 73 -3.10 -9.06 -1.97
N SER A 74 -2.82 -10.36 -2.14
CA SER A 74 -3.53 -11.45 -1.46
C SER A 74 -3.44 -11.40 0.07
N HIS A 75 -2.37 -10.83 0.62
CA HIS A 75 -2.16 -10.63 2.06
C HIS A 75 -3.17 -9.65 2.69
N LEU A 76 -3.88 -8.86 1.88
CA LEU A 76 -4.94 -7.97 2.36
C LEU A 76 -6.22 -8.72 2.73
N TYR A 77 -6.51 -9.77 1.96
CA TYR A 77 -7.79 -10.46 1.99
C TYR A 77 -7.74 -11.74 2.83
N ASN A 78 -6.61 -12.45 2.78
CA ASN A 78 -6.47 -13.73 3.47
C ASN A 78 -6.07 -13.53 4.94
N SER A 79 -6.86 -14.14 5.82
CA SER A 79 -6.66 -14.25 7.27
C SER A 79 -6.43 -15.69 7.65
#